data_AF-A0A960FCY2-F1
#
_entry.id   AF-A0A960FCY2-F1
#
_cell.length_a   1.000
_cell.length_b   1.000
_cell.length_c   1.000
_cell.angle_alpha   90.00
_cell.angle_beta   90.00
_cell.angle_gamma   90.00
#
_symmetry.space_group_name_H-M   'P 1'
#
loop_
_entity.id
_entity.type
_entity.pdbx_description
1 polymer ?
#
loop_
_entity_poly.entity_id
_entity_poly.type
_entity_poly.pdbx_seq_one_letter_code
_entity_poly.pdbx_strand_id
1 'polypeptide(L)'
;MTTAACKGLTHLFFPPPAERPQARERREAMAKAVCASCTVNSTCREFARTNHEYGFWGGESEDERHEAGFRLIAPIGVRARDAV
;
A
#
# COMPACT_ATOMS: atom_id res chain seq x y z
N MET A 1 1.39 19.66 -5.99
CA MET A 1 0.66 18.71 -5.12
C MET A 1 1.35 18.66 -3.76
N THR A 2 0.92 19.47 -2.80
CA THR A 2 1.62 19.65 -1.49
C THR A 2 0.75 19.21 -0.29
N THR A 3 -0.43 18.65 -0.55
CA THR A 3 -1.49 18.39 0.45
C THR A 3 -1.59 16.93 0.90
N ALA A 4 -0.70 16.04 0.45
CA ALA A 4 -0.73 14.64 0.86
C ALA A 4 -0.22 14.48 2.30
N ALA A 5 -1.07 13.94 3.19
CA ALA A 5 -0.76 13.75 4.61
C ALA A 5 0.38 12.74 4.85
N CYS A 6 0.71 11.91 3.86
CA CYS A 6 1.81 10.94 3.91
C CYS A 6 3.21 11.55 3.79
N LYS A 7 3.32 12.85 3.51
CA LYS A 7 4.62 13.53 3.32
C LYS A 7 5.43 13.50 4.62
N GLY A 8 6.61 12.88 4.57
CA GLY A 8 7.51 12.69 5.73
C GLY A 8 7.33 11.35 6.45
N LEU A 9 6.34 10.54 6.05
CA LEU A 9 6.02 9.25 6.67
C LEU A 9 6.24 8.08 5.69
N THR A 10 7.09 8.24 4.68
CA THR A 10 7.31 7.25 3.62
C THR A 10 7.68 5.85 4.14
N HIS A 11 8.37 5.75 5.27
CA HIS A 11 8.69 4.48 5.93
C HIS A 11 7.45 3.67 6.37
N LEU A 12 6.29 4.31 6.55
CA LEU A 12 5.03 3.62 6.83
C LEU A 12 4.36 3.09 5.55
N PHE A 13 4.61 3.72 4.42
CA PHE A 13 3.96 3.37 3.15
C PHE A 13 4.76 2.34 2.36
N PHE A 14 6.08 2.32 2.50
CA PHE A 14 6.97 1.40 1.79
C PHE A 14 7.65 0.45 2.80
N PRO A 15 7.33 -0.86 2.77
CA PRO A 15 7.93 -1.82 3.70
C PRO A 15 9.42 -2.03 3.42
N PRO A 16 10.23 -2.26 4.47
CA PRO A 16 11.61 -2.70 4.31
C PRO A 16 11.69 -4.15 3.78
N PRO A 17 12.80 -4.52 3.12
CA PRO A 17 13.02 -5.90 2.71
C PRO A 17 13.01 -6.83 3.93
N ALA A 18 12.36 -7.99 3.80
CA ALA A 18 12.20 -8.99 4.86
C ALA A 18 11.43 -8.51 6.12
N GLU A 19 10.44 -7.62 5.95
CA GLU A 19 9.51 -7.24 7.02
C GLU A 19 8.76 -8.47 7.59
N ARG A 20 8.69 -8.57 8.92
CA ARG A 20 7.92 -9.62 9.59
C ARG A 20 6.41 -9.33 9.46
N PRO A 21 5.53 -10.35 9.29
CA PRO A 21 4.09 -10.13 9.15
C PRO A 21 3.45 -9.27 10.26
N GLN A 22 3.88 -9.44 11.51
CA GLN A 22 3.39 -8.65 12.65
C GLN A 22 3.80 -7.17 12.57
N ALA A 23 4.98 -6.89 12.03
CA ALA A 23 5.44 -5.52 11.82
C ALA A 23 4.67 -4.87 10.65
N ARG A 24 4.40 -5.66 9.60
CA ARG A 24 3.57 -5.27 8.47
C ARG A 24 2.18 -4.83 8.91
N GLU A 25 1.46 -5.65 9.67
CA GLU A 25 0.12 -5.31 10.16
C GLU A 25 0.10 -4.00 10.96
N ARG A 26 1.08 -3.80 11.85
CA ARG A 26 1.20 -2.55 12.64
C ARG A 26 1.46 -1.34 11.74
N ARG A 27 2.36 -1.48 10.78
CA ARG A 27 2.70 -0.42 9.83
C ARG A 27 1.49 -0.06 8.97
N GLU A 28 0.79 -1.05 8.43
CA GLU A 28 -0.41 -0.86 7.61
C GLU A 28 -1.54 -0.21 8.40
N ALA A 29 -1.74 -0.59 9.68
CA ALA A 29 -2.71 0.08 10.55
C ALA A 29 -2.38 1.56 10.76
N MET A 30 -1.11 1.91 10.96
CA MET A 30 -0.66 3.30 11.06
C MET A 30 -0.83 4.06 9.73
N ALA A 31 -0.44 3.45 8.61
CA ALA A 31 -0.61 4.03 7.28
C ALA A 31 -2.09 4.29 6.95
N LYS A 32 -2.97 3.37 7.32
CA LYS A 32 -4.43 3.49 7.16
C LYS A 32 -5.00 4.67 7.94
N ALA A 33 -4.56 4.87 9.19
CA ALA A 33 -4.97 6.00 10.01
C ALA A 33 -4.57 7.35 9.37
N VAL A 34 -3.35 7.45 8.82
CA VAL A 34 -2.88 8.64 8.11
C VAL A 34 -3.64 8.86 6.79
N CYS A 35 -3.90 7.79 6.04
CA CYS A 35 -4.68 7.87 4.82
C CYS A 35 -6.12 8.30 5.05
N ALA A 36 -6.72 7.97 6.21
CA ALA A 36 -8.11 8.33 6.54
C ALA A 36 -8.32 9.84 6.68
N SER A 37 -7.30 10.60 7.09
CA SER A 37 -7.36 12.06 7.21
C SER A 37 -6.89 12.81 5.95
N CYS A 38 -6.45 12.08 4.93
CA CYS A 38 -5.87 12.65 3.72
C CYS A 38 -6.96 13.04 2.70
N THR A 39 -6.96 14.29 2.24
CA THR A 39 -7.94 14.80 1.27
C THR A 39 -7.77 14.24 -0.15
N VAL A 40 -6.58 13.76 -0.49
CA VAL A 40 -6.25 13.20 -1.81
C VAL A 40 -6.34 11.67 -1.86
N ASN A 41 -7.04 11.05 -0.92
CA ASN A 41 -7.10 9.58 -0.77
C ASN A 41 -7.61 8.88 -2.04
N SER A 42 -8.75 9.32 -2.61
CA SER A 42 -9.36 8.72 -3.80
C SER A 42 -8.45 8.81 -5.03
N THR A 43 -7.92 10.00 -5.33
CA THR A 43 -7.00 10.22 -6.44
C THR A 43 -5.71 9.40 -6.27
N CYS A 44 -5.18 9.34 -5.05
CA CYS A 44 -3.99 8.53 -4.72
C CYS A 44 -4.23 7.03 -4.97
N ARG A 45 -5.42 6.54 -4.59
CA ARG A 45 -5.83 5.15 -4.82
C ARG A 45 -5.94 4.81 -6.29
N GLU A 46 -6.64 5.64 -7.07
CA GLU A 46 -6.82 5.44 -8.51
C GLU A 46 -5.48 5.47 -9.25
N PHE A 47 -4.60 6.41 -8.87
CA PHE A 47 -3.25 6.50 -9.42
C PHE A 47 -2.46 5.21 -9.20
N ALA A 48 -2.46 4.69 -7.97
CA ALA A 48 -1.71 3.49 -7.62
C ALA A 48 -2.28 2.22 -8.28
N ARG A 49 -3.61 2.14 -8.44
CA ARG A 49 -4.28 1.07 -9.18
C ARG A 49 -3.92 1.08 -10.67
N THR A 50 -3.88 2.26 -11.28
CA THR A 50 -3.59 2.41 -12.71
C THR A 50 -2.12 2.15 -13.04
N ASN A 51 -1.21 2.59 -12.17
CA ASN A 51 0.24 2.47 -12.39
C ASN A 51 0.86 1.22 -11.74
N HIS A 52 0.05 0.41 -11.05
CA HIS A 52 0.53 -0.76 -10.31
C HIS A 52 1.70 -0.42 -9.35
N GLU A 53 1.52 0.63 -8.55
CA GLU A 53 2.56 1.13 -7.64
C GLU A 53 2.80 0.22 -6.43
N TYR A 54 4.05 0.07 -6.01
CA TYR A 54 4.44 -0.71 -4.83
C TYR A 54 4.12 0.00 -3.51
N GLY A 55 3.75 -0.73 -2.46
CA GLY A 55 3.47 -0.21 -1.11
C GLY A 55 2.00 0.15 -0.83
N PHE A 56 1.80 0.96 0.22
CA PHE A 56 0.48 1.38 0.71
C PHE A 56 0.06 2.70 0.06
N TRP A 57 -1.11 2.73 -0.59
CA TRP A 57 -1.59 3.90 -1.33
C TRP A 57 -3.09 4.10 -1.14
N GLY A 58 -3.52 5.34 -0.89
CA GLY A 58 -4.95 5.67 -0.85
C GLY A 58 -5.78 4.82 0.12
N GLY A 59 -5.19 4.35 1.23
CA GLY A 59 -5.87 3.48 2.19
C GLY A 59 -5.86 1.99 1.86
N GLU A 60 -5.13 1.55 0.85
CA GLU A 60 -5.03 0.14 0.43
C GLU A 60 -3.56 -0.32 0.41
N SER A 61 -3.31 -1.51 0.97
CA SER A 61 -2.06 -2.24 0.77
C SER A 61 -2.01 -2.89 -0.60
N GLU A 62 -0.86 -3.44 -0.96
CA GLU A 62 -0.68 -4.18 -2.21
C GLU A 62 -1.55 -5.44 -2.25
N ASP A 63 -1.72 -6.11 -1.12
CA ASP A 63 -2.55 -7.30 -0.99
C ASP A 63 -4.03 -6.91 -1.13
N GLU A 64 -4.49 -5.87 -0.43
CA GLU A 64 -5.86 -5.35 -0.55
C GLU A 64 -6.16 -4.92 -2.01
N ARG A 65 -5.16 -4.33 -2.68
CA ARG A 65 -5.27 -3.94 -4.10
C ARG A 65 -5.33 -5.17 -5.02
N HIS A 66 -4.54 -6.21 -4.72
CA HIS A 66 -4.55 -7.47 -5.45
C HIS A 66 -5.91 -8.18 -5.29
N GLU A 67 -6.46 -8.23 -4.07
CA GLU A 67 -7.79 -8.77 -3.78
C GLU A 67 -8.89 -8.00 -4.52
N ALA A 68 -8.72 -6.69 -4.70
CA ALA A 68 -9.62 -5.86 -5.51
C ALA A 68 -9.48 -6.07 -7.03
N GLY A 69 -8.59 -6.97 -7.49
CA GLY A 69 -8.39 -7.31 -8.90
C GLY A 69 -7.37 -6.43 -9.64
N PHE A 70 -6.71 -5.49 -8.95
CA PHE A 70 -5.69 -4.62 -9.52
C PHE A 70 -4.30 -5.24 -9.26
N ARG A 71 -4.00 -6.33 -9.98
CA ARG A 71 -2.80 -7.15 -9.79
C ARG A 71 -1.52 -6.38 -10.16
N LEU A 72 -0.58 -6.29 -9.23
CA LEU A 72 0.77 -5.79 -9.48
C LEU A 72 1.55 -6.77 -10.38
N ILE A 73 2.41 -6.23 -11.25
CA ILE A 73 3.23 -7.03 -12.20
C ILE A 73 4.16 -8.00 -11.45
N ALA A 74 4.57 -7.67 -10.22
CA ALA A 74 5.29 -8.57 -9.32
C ALA A 74 5.02 -8.22 -7.84
N PRO A 75 4.24 -9.00 -7.09
CA PRO A 75 4.09 -8.77 -5.66
C PRO A 75 5.41 -9.09 -4.93
N ILE A 76 6.00 -8.12 -4.23
CA ILE A 76 7.18 -8.36 -3.39
C ILE A 76 6.73 -9.14 -2.16
N GLY A 77 7.36 -10.29 -1.89
CA GLY A 77 7.14 -11.04 -0.65
C GLY A 77 5.94 -11.98 -0.63
N VAL A 78 5.08 -11.98 -1.66
CA VAL A 78 4.10 -13.05 -1.84
C VAL A 78 4.85 -14.21 -2.51
N ARG A 79 5.35 -15.16 -1.72
CA ARG A 79 5.59 -16.50 -2.26
C ARG A 79 4.23 -16.91 -2.84
N ALA A 80 4.15 -16.97 -4.17
CA ALA A 80 2.99 -17.45 -4.89
C ALA A 80 2.67 -18.86 -4.35
N ARG A 81 1.83 -18.94 -3.32
CA ARG A 81 1.17 -20.19 -2.95
C ARG A 81 0.03 -20.31 -3.94
N ASP A 82 0.28 -21.20 -4.89
CA ASP A 82 -0.70 -21.95 -5.65
C ASP A 82 -1.52 -21.15 -6.67
N ALA A 83 -0.93 -21.00 -7.86
CA ALA A 83 -1.69 -21.07 -9.11
C ALA A 83 -1.29 -22.37 -9.81
N VAL A 84 -1.98 -23.46 -9.43
CA VAL A 84 -2.28 -24.74 -10.12
C VAL A 84 -2.38 -25.86 -9.09
#